data_AF-A0A1T5J313-F1
#
_entry.id   AF-A0A1T5J313-F1
#
_cell.length_a   1.000
_cell.length_b   1.000
_cell.length_c   1.000
_cell.angle_alpha   90.00
_cell.angle_beta   90.00
_cell.angle_gamma   90.00
#
_symmetry.space_group_name_H-M   'P 1'
#
loop_
_entity.id
_entity.type
_entity.pdbx_description
1 polymer ?
#
loop_
_entity_poly.entity_id
_entity_poly.type
_entity_poly.pdbx_seq_one_letter_code
_entity_poly.pdbx_strand_id
1 'polypeptide(L)'
;MLLLTLSACSNPGDAEDFAALEKHPQVCSAQAHFAGLPGQEQLHFVFGALHSRPQASCIDDLIAAQDFSFIARLKEEMVTRGGYHDRDMFLQALAKQASVGTLSPPQVKALELNGLCMADSGIAPDQCLKRIERIEQVLAARK
;
A
#
# COMPACT_ATOMS: atom_id res chain seq x y z
N MET A 1 -21.87 -4.38 -38.73
CA MET A 1 -21.88 -4.30 -37.25
C MET A 1 -20.49 -4.67 -36.76
N LEU A 2 -19.66 -3.68 -36.43
CA LEU A 2 -18.37 -3.92 -35.76
C LEU A 2 -18.64 -4.05 -34.26
N LEU A 3 -18.47 -5.25 -33.72
CA LEU A 3 -18.42 -5.48 -32.28
C LEU A 3 -17.00 -5.11 -31.82
N LEU A 4 -16.86 -3.88 -31.30
CA LEU A 4 -15.68 -3.50 -30.51
C LEU A 4 -15.78 -4.24 -29.18
N THR A 5 -15.14 -5.40 -29.10
CA THR A 5 -14.85 -6.05 -27.81
C THR A 5 -13.85 -5.16 -27.08
N LEU A 6 -14.33 -4.38 -26.10
CA LEU A 6 -13.45 -3.83 -25.08
C LEU A 6 -12.91 -5.02 -24.29
N SER A 7 -11.76 -5.55 -24.72
CA SER A 7 -10.92 -6.35 -23.84
C SER A 7 -10.56 -5.45 -22.67
N ALA A 8 -11.24 -5.64 -21.54
CA ALA A 8 -10.81 -5.05 -20.29
C ALA A 8 -9.37 -5.52 -20.07
N CYS A 9 -8.42 -4.60 -20.15
CA CYS A 9 -7.05 -4.81 -19.67
C CYS A 9 -7.10 -4.86 -18.13
N SER A 10 -7.79 -5.86 -17.57
CA SER A 10 -7.67 -6.19 -16.16
C SER A 10 -6.37 -6.97 -16.01
N ASN A 11 -5.47 -6.48 -15.17
CA ASN A 11 -4.30 -7.26 -14.80
C ASN A 11 -4.81 -8.55 -14.14
N PRO A 12 -4.21 -9.73 -14.40
CA PRO A 12 -4.68 -10.99 -13.83
C PRO A 12 -4.72 -10.99 -12.30
N GLY A 13 -3.94 -10.13 -11.63
CA GLY A 13 -4.00 -9.93 -10.18
C GLY A 13 -5.29 -9.23 -9.69
N ASP A 14 -5.93 -8.42 -10.52
CA ASP A 14 -7.09 -7.59 -10.12
C ASP A 14 -8.27 -8.47 -9.69
N ALA A 15 -8.48 -9.62 -10.34
CA ALA A 15 -9.59 -10.52 -10.02
C ALA A 15 -9.44 -11.18 -8.64
N GLU A 16 -8.22 -11.61 -8.29
CA GLU A 16 -7.91 -12.19 -6.99
C GLU A 16 -7.99 -11.12 -5.88
N ASP A 17 -7.51 -9.92 -6.17
CA ASP A 17 -7.58 -8.76 -5.28
C ASP A 17 -9.04 -8.39 -4.94
N PHE A 18 -9.91 -8.28 -5.96
CA PHE A 18 -11.33 -8.02 -5.74
C PHE A 18 -12.04 -9.18 -5.03
N ALA A 19 -11.74 -10.43 -5.38
CA ALA A 19 -12.32 -11.59 -4.72
C ALA A 19 -11.94 -11.65 -3.22
N ALA A 20 -10.71 -11.28 -2.87
CA ALA A 20 -10.29 -11.18 -1.48
C ALA A 20 -11.05 -10.07 -0.73
N LEU A 21 -11.24 -8.91 -1.36
CA LEU A 21 -12.03 -7.81 -0.79
C LEU A 21 -13.50 -8.17 -0.59
N GLU A 22 -14.14 -8.81 -1.58
CA GLU A 22 -15.56 -9.18 -1.54
C GLU A 22 -15.89 -10.16 -0.41
N LYS A 23 -14.97 -11.06 -0.08
CA LYS A 23 -15.09 -11.94 1.09
C LYS A 23 -15.09 -11.17 2.41
N HIS A 24 -14.51 -9.97 2.43
CA HIS A 24 -14.20 -9.22 3.64
C HIS A 24 -14.50 -7.71 3.51
N PRO A 25 -15.72 -7.29 3.15
CA PRO A 25 -16.01 -5.93 2.67
C PRO A 25 -15.80 -4.81 3.73
N GLN A 26 -15.58 -5.17 4.99
CA GLN A 26 -15.48 -4.23 6.10
C GLN A 26 -14.06 -3.70 6.32
N VAL A 27 -13.41 -3.09 5.32
CA VAL A 27 -12.02 -2.61 5.41
C VAL A 27 -11.74 -1.80 6.69
N CYS A 28 -12.68 -0.95 7.12
CA CYS A 28 -12.49 -0.05 8.27
C CYS A 28 -12.76 -0.64 9.66
N SER A 29 -13.22 -1.89 9.74
CA SER A 29 -13.39 -2.63 10.99
C SER A 29 -12.77 -4.04 10.91
N ALA A 30 -12.14 -4.38 9.79
CA ALA A 30 -11.61 -5.70 9.51
C ALA A 30 -10.27 -5.97 10.20
N GLN A 31 -9.75 -5.13 11.08
CA GLN A 31 -8.40 -5.31 11.62
C GLN A 31 -8.19 -6.69 12.29
N ALA A 32 -9.17 -7.15 13.08
CA ALA A 32 -9.13 -8.49 13.69
C ALA A 32 -9.28 -9.61 12.65
N HIS A 33 -10.08 -9.39 11.60
CA HIS A 33 -10.27 -10.35 10.52
C HIS A 33 -9.03 -10.43 9.62
N PHE A 34 -8.42 -9.29 9.32
CA PHE A 34 -7.21 -9.13 8.53
C PHE A 34 -6.04 -9.88 9.15
N ALA A 35 -5.85 -9.77 10.48
CA ALA A 35 -4.83 -10.50 11.21
C ALA A 35 -4.99 -12.04 11.11
N GLY A 36 -6.20 -12.54 10.87
CA GLY A 36 -6.49 -13.96 10.69
C GLY A 36 -6.31 -14.49 9.26
N LEU A 37 -6.05 -13.61 8.28
CA LEU A 37 -5.88 -14.01 6.88
C LEU A 37 -4.44 -14.52 6.62
N PRO A 38 -4.27 -15.51 5.73
CA PRO A 38 -2.96 -15.86 5.20
C PRO A 38 -2.27 -14.65 4.56
N GLY A 39 -0.95 -14.57 4.66
CA GLY A 39 -0.18 -13.39 4.22
C GLY A 39 -0.39 -12.98 2.75
N GLN A 40 -0.64 -13.94 1.86
CA GLN A 40 -0.96 -13.63 0.46
C GLN A 40 -2.38 -13.05 0.31
N GLU A 41 -3.35 -13.59 1.04
CA GLU A 41 -4.73 -13.08 1.04
C GLU A 41 -4.82 -11.68 1.67
N GLN A 42 -3.96 -11.37 2.65
CA GLN A 42 -3.79 -10.01 3.17
C GLN A 42 -3.34 -9.01 2.10
N LEU A 43 -2.39 -9.40 1.23
CA LEU A 43 -1.92 -8.54 0.13
C LEU A 43 -3.04 -8.32 -0.88
N HIS A 44 -3.71 -9.40 -1.32
CA HIS A 44 -4.85 -9.30 -2.23
C HIS A 44 -5.96 -8.41 -1.68
N PHE A 45 -6.27 -8.56 -0.40
CA PHE A 45 -7.23 -7.71 0.30
C PHE A 45 -6.86 -6.22 0.24
N VAL A 46 -5.59 -5.88 0.52
CA VAL A 46 -5.11 -4.49 0.49
C VAL A 46 -5.19 -3.91 -0.92
N PHE A 47 -4.73 -4.63 -1.94
CA PHE A 47 -4.82 -4.14 -3.33
C PHE A 47 -6.27 -4.01 -3.80
N GLY A 48 -7.14 -4.98 -3.46
CA GLY A 48 -8.56 -4.90 -3.75
C GLY A 48 -9.19 -3.66 -3.10
N ALA A 49 -8.88 -3.39 -1.83
CA ALA A 49 -9.35 -2.21 -1.11
C ALA A 49 -8.83 -0.90 -1.71
N LEU A 50 -7.57 -0.85 -2.15
CA LEU A 50 -6.97 0.32 -2.80
C LEU A 50 -7.64 0.63 -4.15
N HIS A 51 -8.06 -0.40 -4.90
CA HIS A 51 -8.65 -0.25 -6.23
C HIS A 51 -10.18 -0.26 -6.24
N SER A 52 -10.81 -0.52 -5.08
CA SER A 52 -12.25 -0.49 -4.91
C SER A 52 -12.85 0.89 -5.20
N ARG A 53 -14.11 0.92 -5.64
CA ARG A 53 -14.88 2.14 -5.85
C ARG A 53 -16.23 2.06 -5.12
N PRO A 54 -16.50 2.94 -4.13
CA PRO A 54 -15.60 3.97 -3.59
C PRO A 54 -14.39 3.34 -2.88
N GLN A 55 -13.23 4.02 -2.94
CA GLN A 55 -12.04 3.58 -2.21
C GLN A 55 -12.31 3.61 -0.70
N ALA A 56 -11.89 2.57 0.01
CA ALA A 56 -12.00 2.53 1.46
C ALA A 56 -11.13 3.64 2.10
N SER A 57 -11.78 4.63 2.72
CA SER A 57 -11.11 5.83 3.25
C SER A 57 -10.12 5.59 4.40
N CYS A 58 -10.12 4.39 4.98
CA CYS A 58 -9.32 3.97 6.12
C CYS A 58 -8.18 3.01 5.75
N ILE A 59 -7.96 2.75 4.45
CA ILE A 59 -7.01 1.71 4.02
C ILE A 59 -5.57 2.06 4.43
N ASP A 60 -5.21 3.33 4.48
CA ASP A 60 -3.92 3.77 5.00
C ASP A 60 -3.78 3.60 6.51
N ASP A 61 -4.87 3.76 7.29
CA ASP A 61 -4.91 3.42 8.72
C ASP A 61 -4.76 1.90 8.93
N LEU A 62 -5.43 1.09 8.11
CA LEU A 62 -5.28 -0.36 8.14
C LEU A 62 -3.83 -0.76 7.86
N ILE A 63 -3.20 -0.21 6.82
CA ILE A 63 -1.80 -0.46 6.50
C ILE A 63 -0.90 0.00 7.65
N ALA A 64 -1.12 1.20 8.19
CA ALA A 64 -0.31 1.74 9.28
C ALA A 64 -0.42 0.93 10.58
N ALA A 65 -1.48 0.16 10.76
CA ALA A 65 -1.62 -0.72 11.91
C ALA A 65 -0.84 -2.04 11.80
N GLN A 66 -0.25 -2.36 10.64
CA GLN A 66 0.41 -3.65 10.42
C GLN A 66 1.83 -3.69 10.96
N ASP A 67 2.30 -4.90 11.27
CA ASP A 67 3.67 -5.13 11.68
C ASP A 67 4.68 -4.90 10.53
N PHE A 68 5.95 -4.79 10.90
CA PHE A 68 7.03 -4.55 9.95
C PHE A 68 7.16 -5.65 8.89
N SER A 69 6.86 -6.90 9.21
CA SER A 69 6.98 -8.02 8.28
C SER A 69 5.95 -7.96 7.16
N PHE A 70 4.73 -7.51 7.47
CA PHE A 70 3.72 -7.23 6.47
C PHE A 70 4.08 -6.00 5.65
N ILE A 71 4.49 -4.90 6.30
CA ILE A 71 4.91 -3.67 5.62
C ILE A 71 6.03 -3.91 4.60
N ALA A 72 7.04 -4.70 4.97
CA ALA A 72 8.13 -5.05 4.06
C ALA A 72 7.63 -5.83 2.83
N ARG A 73 6.74 -6.81 3.01
CA ARG A 73 6.13 -7.55 1.89
C ARG A 73 5.27 -6.66 1.01
N LEU A 74 4.46 -5.79 1.62
CA LEU A 74 3.62 -4.86 0.88
C LEU A 74 4.47 -3.89 0.04
N LYS A 75 5.62 -3.41 0.55
CA LYS A 75 6.55 -2.58 -0.22
C LYS A 75 7.03 -3.29 -1.49
N GLU A 76 7.37 -4.56 -1.42
CA GLU A 76 7.83 -5.32 -2.61
C GLU A 76 6.71 -5.45 -3.66
N GLU A 77 5.48 -5.67 -3.24
CA GLU A 77 4.31 -5.67 -4.13
C GLU A 77 4.04 -4.28 -4.72
N MET A 78 4.20 -3.21 -3.94
CA MET A 78 4.04 -1.84 -4.41
C MET A 78 5.06 -1.48 -5.50
N VAL A 79 6.31 -1.95 -5.36
CA VAL A 79 7.34 -1.80 -6.40
C VAL A 79 6.97 -2.60 -7.65
N THR A 80 6.50 -3.84 -7.47
CA THR A 80 6.24 -4.77 -8.57
C THR A 80 5.00 -4.41 -9.39
N ARG A 81 3.89 -4.07 -8.73
CA ARG A 81 2.58 -3.90 -9.37
C ARG A 81 1.77 -2.70 -8.90
N GLY A 82 2.19 -2.01 -7.83
CA GLY A 82 1.50 -0.83 -7.33
C GLY A 82 1.58 0.35 -8.28
N GLY A 83 0.43 0.99 -8.53
CA GLY A 83 0.36 2.23 -9.28
C GLY A 83 0.74 3.45 -8.43
N TYR A 84 0.72 4.63 -9.05
CA TYR A 84 0.96 5.91 -8.37
C TYR A 84 0.21 6.03 -7.04
N HIS A 85 -1.11 5.91 -7.11
CA HIS A 85 -1.99 6.15 -5.96
C HIS A 85 -1.72 5.17 -4.83
N ASP A 86 -1.43 3.91 -5.15
CA ASP A 86 -1.15 2.85 -4.18
C ASP A 86 0.14 3.15 -3.41
N ARG A 87 1.19 3.55 -4.14
CA ARG A 87 2.49 3.92 -3.56
C ARG A 87 2.36 5.17 -2.68
N ASP A 88 1.56 6.15 -3.09
CA ASP A 88 1.31 7.35 -2.30
C ASP A 88 0.60 7.01 -0.99
N MET A 89 -0.46 6.19 -1.04
CA MET A 89 -1.18 5.69 0.13
C MET A 89 -0.28 4.87 1.06
N PHE A 90 0.60 4.04 0.50
CA PHE A 90 1.60 3.30 1.27
C PHE A 90 2.57 4.23 2.02
N LEU A 91 3.11 5.25 1.34
CA LEU A 91 3.99 6.24 1.98
C LEU A 91 3.26 7.05 3.05
N GLN A 92 1.97 7.36 2.86
CA GLN A 92 1.15 8.01 3.89
C GLN A 92 0.99 7.11 5.13
N ALA A 93 0.76 5.81 4.94
CA ALA A 93 0.69 4.85 6.05
C ALA A 93 2.03 4.76 6.82
N LEU A 94 3.17 4.75 6.13
CA LEU A 94 4.49 4.78 6.78
C LEU A 94 4.71 6.07 7.57
N ALA A 95 4.27 7.22 7.04
CA ALA A 95 4.36 8.49 7.76
C ALA A 95 3.51 8.47 9.04
N LYS A 96 2.32 7.85 9.00
CA LYS A 96 1.50 7.61 10.20
C LYS A 96 2.26 6.76 11.21
N GLN A 97 2.83 5.62 10.81
CA GLN A 97 3.62 4.76 11.71
C GLN A 97 4.83 5.47 12.33
N ALA A 98 5.55 6.25 11.53
CA ALA A 98 6.70 7.03 11.99
C ALA A 98 6.30 8.09 13.03
N SER A 99 5.14 8.72 12.86
CA SER A 99 4.63 9.75 13.77
C SER A 99 4.19 9.20 15.13
N VAL A 100 3.62 7.99 15.17
CA VAL A 100 3.14 7.34 16.40
C VAL A 100 4.17 6.41 17.05
N GLY A 101 5.26 6.12 16.35
CA GLY A 101 6.39 5.38 16.92
C GLY A 101 6.38 3.88 16.78
N THR A 102 5.53 3.35 15.93
CA THR A 102 5.52 1.93 15.57
C THR A 102 6.57 1.58 14.52
N LEU A 103 7.09 2.59 13.79
CA LEU A 103 8.18 2.45 12.84
C LEU A 103 9.43 3.17 13.35
N SER A 104 10.57 2.45 13.37
CA SER A 104 11.85 2.95 13.86
C SER A 104 12.80 3.38 12.73
N PRO A 105 13.82 4.22 13.00
CA PRO A 105 14.81 4.59 11.98
C PRO A 105 15.52 3.40 11.31
N PRO A 106 15.96 2.34 12.04
CA PRO A 106 16.55 1.16 11.41
C PRO A 106 15.57 0.42 10.48
N GLN A 107 14.29 0.36 10.84
CA GLN A 107 13.26 -0.28 10.02
C GLN A 107 12.99 0.51 8.74
N VAL A 108 12.89 1.85 8.80
CA VAL A 108 12.73 2.67 7.58
C VAL A 108 13.91 2.50 6.65
N LYS A 109 15.13 2.49 7.19
CA LYS A 109 16.34 2.23 6.38
C LYS A 109 16.28 0.86 5.70
N ALA A 110 15.80 -0.17 6.42
CA ALA A 110 15.68 -1.53 5.89
C ALA A 110 14.60 -1.69 4.82
N LEU A 111 13.62 -0.78 4.73
CA LEU A 111 12.60 -0.82 3.67
C LEU A 111 13.12 -0.36 2.32
N GLU A 112 14.27 0.35 2.26
CA GLU A 112 14.87 0.85 1.02
C GLU A 112 13.85 1.57 0.12
N LEU A 113 13.15 2.56 0.71
CA LEU A 113 11.96 3.20 0.12
C LEU A 113 12.20 3.88 -1.24
N ASN A 114 13.45 4.19 -1.59
CA ASN A 114 13.80 4.80 -2.88
C ASN A 114 13.34 3.97 -4.08
N GLY A 115 13.22 2.65 -3.94
CA GLY A 115 12.68 1.75 -4.98
C GLY A 115 11.22 2.05 -5.35
N LEU A 116 10.47 2.76 -4.51
CA LEU A 116 9.09 3.18 -4.80
C LEU A 116 9.03 4.37 -5.78
N CYS A 117 10.09 5.16 -5.87
CA CYS A 117 10.12 6.44 -6.58
C CYS A 117 10.59 6.34 -8.04
N MET A 118 10.52 5.16 -8.66
CA MET A 118 10.95 4.94 -10.04
C MET A 118 10.09 5.71 -11.07
N ALA A 119 10.70 6.08 -12.20
CA ALA A 119 10.11 6.98 -13.20
C ALA A 119 8.91 6.39 -13.96
N ASP A 120 8.74 5.07 -13.95
CA ASP A 120 7.59 4.35 -14.52
C ASP A 120 6.33 4.41 -13.64
N SER A 121 6.45 4.96 -12.43
CA SER A 121 5.37 5.01 -11.43
C SER A 121 4.32 6.09 -11.65
N GLY A 122 4.52 7.00 -12.60
CA GLY A 122 3.66 8.18 -12.80
C GLY A 122 3.83 9.28 -11.74
N ILE A 123 4.69 9.09 -10.74
CA ILE A 123 5.15 10.14 -9.82
C ILE A 123 6.33 10.85 -10.44
N ALA A 124 6.34 12.19 -10.44
CA ALA A 124 7.59 12.93 -10.61
C ALA A 124 8.52 12.51 -9.46
N PRO A 125 9.64 11.79 -9.72
CA PRO A 125 10.44 11.14 -8.67
C PRO A 125 10.73 12.02 -7.45
N ASP A 126 10.93 13.32 -7.68
CA ASP A 126 11.12 14.36 -6.67
C ASP A 126 10.01 14.44 -5.61
N GLN A 127 8.74 14.25 -5.97
CA GLN A 127 7.63 14.29 -5.01
C GLN A 127 7.62 13.05 -4.10
N CYS A 128 7.91 11.89 -4.67
CA CYS A 128 8.05 10.65 -3.90
C CYS A 128 9.24 10.74 -2.92
N LEU A 129 10.39 11.22 -3.39
CA LEU A 129 11.58 11.43 -2.57
C LEU A 129 11.31 12.42 -1.42
N LYS A 130 10.63 13.53 -1.68
CA LYS A 130 10.22 14.47 -0.62
C LYS A 130 9.34 13.84 0.46
N ARG A 131 8.47 12.89 0.10
CA ARG A 131 7.67 12.15 1.10
C ARG A 131 8.55 11.23 1.94
N ILE A 132 9.51 10.56 1.34
CA ILE A 132 10.50 9.73 2.06
C ILE A 132 11.32 10.59 3.03
N GLU A 133 11.87 11.71 2.55
CA GLU A 133 12.62 12.66 3.39
C GLU A 133 11.80 13.13 4.59
N ARG A 134 10.50 13.39 4.40
CA ARG A 134 9.61 13.80 5.50
C ARG A 134 9.44 12.69 6.54
N ILE A 135 9.34 11.43 6.14
CA ILE A 135 9.28 10.29 7.06
C ILE A 135 10.58 10.23 7.89
N GLU A 136 11.72 10.37 7.24
CA GLU A 136 13.04 10.34 7.91
C GLU A 136 13.21 11.51 8.88
N GLN A 137 12.75 12.71 8.53
CA GLN A 137 12.75 13.88 9.41
C GLN A 137 11.89 13.68 10.65
N VAL A 138 10.68 13.13 10.51
CA VAL A 138 9.80 12.80 11.65
C VAL A 138 10.50 11.84 12.62
N LEU A 139 11.23 10.86 12.08
CA LEU A 139 11.98 9.90 12.90
C LEU A 139 13.21 10.52 13.57
N ALA A 140 13.90 11.42 12.89
CA ALA A 140 15.05 12.13 13.44
C ALA A 140 14.65 13.06 14.60
N ALA A 141 13.48 13.71 14.50
CA ALA A 141 12.96 14.64 15.52
C ALA A 141 12.50 13.95 16.82
N ARG A 142 12.43 12.61 16.84
CA ARG A 142 12.01 11.82 18.00
C ARG A 142 13.17 11.27 18.84
N LYS A 143 14.41 11.63 18.50
CA LYS A 143 15.61 11.35 19.30
C LYS A 143 15.73 12.34 20.46
#